data_AF-A0A015KED8-F1
#
_entry.id   AF-A0A015KED8-F1
#
_cell.length_a   1.000
_cell.length_b   1.000
_cell.length_c   1.000
_cell.angle_alpha   90.00
_cell.angle_beta   90.00
_cell.angle_gamma   90.00
#
_symmetry.space_group_name_H-M   'P 1'
#
loop_
_entity.id
_entity.type
_entity.pdbx_description
1 polymer ?
#
loop_
_entity_poly.entity_id
_entity_poly.type
_entity_poly.pdbx_seq_one_letter_code
_entity_poly.pdbx_strand_id
1 'polypeptide(L)'
;MNENFIFYILIVLVTVMANSKYTVAGSIVTKVFDIKDDTIAYWTPEKMRDAISLTTNESENNNKTRNAIPLTTNKSGNNKTNYRTKRDRPVKKSNFNPYVPYGKLFFHNTGDGKDYFCTASVIRTENGNIGLTGAHCIYDQNNNWSSNMV
;
A
#
# COMPACT_ATOMS: atom_id res chain seq x y z
N MET A 1 26.64 -46.63 -17.99
CA MET A 1 26.28 -45.63 -16.95
C MET A 1 26.31 -46.37 -15.62
N ASN A 2 27.20 -45.99 -14.71
CA ASN A 2 27.51 -46.79 -13.52
C ASN A 2 26.39 -46.64 -12.48
N GLU A 3 25.84 -47.73 -11.95
CA GLU A 3 24.70 -47.67 -11.00
C GLU A 3 25.03 -46.78 -9.79
N ASN A 4 26.28 -46.84 -9.32
CA ASN A 4 26.77 -45.99 -8.24
C ASN A 4 26.66 -44.49 -8.57
N PHE A 5 26.89 -44.09 -9.82
CA PHE A 5 26.78 -42.70 -10.25
C PHE A 5 25.33 -42.19 -10.21
N ILE A 6 24.38 -43.05 -10.56
CA ILE A 6 22.94 -42.74 -10.47
C ILE A 6 22.52 -42.58 -9.00
N PHE A 7 23.00 -43.46 -8.12
CA PHE A 7 22.74 -43.36 -6.68
C PHE A 7 23.25 -42.04 -6.07
N TYR A 8 24.47 -41.61 -6.42
CA TYR A 8 25.01 -40.34 -5.95
C TYR A 8 24.19 -39.14 -6.44
N ILE A 9 23.74 -39.14 -7.71
CA ILE A 9 22.86 -38.08 -8.23
C ILE A 9 21.55 -38.03 -7.45
N LEU A 10 20.93 -39.19 -7.18
CA LEU A 10 19.67 -39.25 -6.43
C LEU A 10 19.82 -38.72 -4.99
N ILE A 11 20.92 -39.04 -4.30
CA ILE A 11 21.20 -38.53 -2.95
C ILE A 11 21.38 -37.02 -2.94
N VAL A 12 22.12 -36.48 -3.92
CA VAL A 12 22.31 -35.03 -4.07
C VAL A 12 20.97 -34.33 -4.36
N LEU A 13 20.13 -34.92 -5.22
CA LEU A 13 18.81 -34.36 -5.55
C LEU A 13 17.87 -34.34 -4.33
N VAL A 14 17.81 -35.44 -3.57
CA VAL A 14 16.99 -35.53 -2.34
C VAL A 14 17.48 -34.57 -1.28
N THR A 15 18.80 -34.42 -1.08
CA THR A 15 19.35 -33.48 -0.11
C THR A 15 19.11 -32.02 -0.51
N VAL A 16 19.14 -31.67 -1.79
CA VAL A 16 18.78 -30.33 -2.26
C VAL A 16 17.29 -30.04 -2.03
N MET A 17 16.40 -30.99 -2.34
CA MET A 17 14.95 -30.83 -2.12
C MET A 17 14.57 -30.78 -0.63
N ALA A 18 15.24 -31.56 0.22
CA ALA A 18 14.98 -31.59 1.65
C ALA A 18 15.54 -30.37 2.40
N ASN A 19 16.64 -29.79 1.91
CA ASN A 19 17.31 -28.64 2.54
C ASN A 19 16.97 -27.29 1.88
N SER A 20 16.19 -27.28 0.80
CA SER A 20 15.68 -26.03 0.22
C SER A 20 14.60 -25.44 1.12
N LYS A 21 15.01 -24.79 2.21
CA LYS A 21 14.19 -23.86 3.01
C LYS A 21 13.81 -22.59 2.24
N TYR A 22 14.01 -22.56 0.92
CA TYR A 22 13.93 -21.37 0.08
C TYR A 22 12.69 -21.32 -0.80
N THR A 23 11.83 -22.33 -0.77
CA THR A 23 10.52 -22.25 -1.42
C THR A 23 9.48 -21.69 -0.45
N VAL A 24 9.70 -20.46 0.02
CA VAL A 24 8.56 -19.63 0.43
C VAL A 24 7.93 -19.13 -0.87
N ALA A 25 7.24 -20.02 -1.58
CA ALA A 25 6.29 -19.59 -2.59
C ALA A 25 5.20 -18.84 -1.83
N GLY A 26 5.37 -17.53 -1.66
CA GLY A 26 4.32 -16.70 -1.07
C GLY A 26 3.04 -16.94 -1.87
N SER A 27 1.99 -17.41 -1.20
CA SER A 27 0.72 -17.66 -1.85
C SER A 27 0.22 -16.36 -2.49
N ILE A 28 0.02 -16.37 -3.81
CA ILE A 28 -0.67 -15.28 -4.49
C ILE A 28 -2.15 -15.44 -4.16
N VAL A 29 -2.73 -14.41 -3.54
CA VAL A 29 -4.16 -14.35 -3.29
C VAL A 29 -4.79 -13.40 -4.30
N THR A 30 -5.86 -13.84 -4.95
CA THR A 30 -6.59 -13.05 -5.95
C THR A 30 -8.04 -12.94 -5.54
N LYS A 31 -8.60 -11.74 -5.66
CA LYS A 31 -10.03 -11.49 -5.49
C LYS A 31 -10.51 -10.52 -6.55
N VAL A 32 -11.68 -10.81 -7.09
CA VAL A 32 -12.42 -9.91 -7.96
C VAL A 32 -13.32 -9.05 -7.07
N PHE A 33 -13.22 -7.74 -7.23
CA PHE A 33 -14.07 -6.77 -6.55
C PHE A 33 -15.01 -6.15 -7.58
N ASP A 34 -16.32 -6.33 -7.38
CA ASP A 34 -17.32 -5.63 -8.16
C ASP A 34 -17.42 -4.20 -7.63
N ILE A 35 -16.84 -3.24 -8.35
CA ILE A 35 -16.99 -1.81 -8.04
C ILE A 35 -18.39 -1.39 -8.49
N LYS A 36 -19.30 -1.30 -7.53
CA LYS A 36 -20.67 -0.82 -7.73
C LYS A 36 -20.79 0.65 -7.31
N ASP A 37 -21.89 1.30 -7.64
CA ASP A 37 -22.14 2.70 -7.28
C ASP A 37 -22.07 2.95 -5.77
N ASP A 38 -22.41 1.94 -4.96
CA ASP A 38 -22.30 1.98 -3.50
C ASP A 38 -20.84 2.07 -3.01
N THR A 39 -19.90 1.42 -3.70
CA THR A 39 -18.46 1.43 -3.40
C THR A 39 -17.86 2.80 -3.68
N ILE A 40 -18.28 3.45 -4.78
CA ILE A 40 -17.85 4.82 -5.10
C ILE A 40 -18.51 5.82 -4.15
N ALA A 41 -19.80 5.65 -3.85
CA ALA A 41 -20.51 6.51 -2.89
C ALA A 41 -19.99 6.36 -1.45
N TYR A 42 -19.43 5.20 -1.09
CA TYR A 42 -18.83 4.96 0.21
C TYR A 42 -17.66 5.91 0.48
N TRP A 43 -16.81 6.18 -0.53
CA TRP A 43 -15.59 6.97 -0.35
C TRP A 43 -15.80 8.45 -0.61
N THR A 44 -16.17 9.18 0.45
CA THR A 44 -16.14 10.64 0.42
C THR A 44 -14.71 11.17 0.55
N PRO A 45 -14.43 12.43 0.12
CA PRO A 45 -13.14 13.06 0.34
C PRO A 45 -12.70 13.07 1.81
N GLU A 46 -13.64 13.20 2.75
CA GLU A 46 -13.39 13.15 4.18
C GLU A 46 -12.93 11.75 4.60
N LYS A 47 -13.63 10.69 4.17
CA LYS A 47 -13.23 9.30 4.44
C LYS A 47 -11.87 8.97 3.85
N MET A 48 -11.57 9.37 2.62
CA MET A 48 -10.26 9.16 2.01
C MET A 48 -9.15 9.94 2.75
N ARG A 49 -9.45 11.15 3.22
CA ARG A 49 -8.49 11.98 3.98
C ARG A 49 -8.19 11.38 5.35
N ASP A 50 -9.20 10.80 5.98
CA ASP A 50 -9.14 10.29 7.36
C ASP A 50 -8.78 8.79 7.42
N ALA A 51 -8.66 8.12 6.26
CA ALA A 51 -8.21 6.73 6.14
C ALA A 51 -6.81 6.50 6.73
N ILE A 52 -6.63 5.36 7.39
CA ILE A 52 -5.42 5.00 8.12
C ILE A 52 -4.41 4.35 7.17
N SER A 53 -3.14 4.76 7.20
CA SER A 53 -2.10 4.07 6.43
C SER A 53 -1.85 2.69 7.02
N LEU A 54 -2.00 1.62 6.23
CA LEU A 54 -1.73 0.26 6.71
C LEU A 54 -0.22 -0.09 6.69
N THR A 55 0.62 0.77 6.11
CA THR A 55 2.08 0.62 6.19
C THR A 55 2.53 0.74 7.65
N THR A 56 3.04 -0.35 8.20
CA THR A 56 3.45 -0.45 9.60
C THR A 56 4.53 0.59 9.91
N ASN A 57 4.26 1.40 10.95
CA ASN A 57 5.13 2.40 11.60
C ASN A 57 5.22 3.80 10.94
N GLU A 58 4.35 4.75 11.31
CA GLU A 58 4.63 6.19 11.56
C GLU A 58 3.35 7.07 11.68
N SER A 59 2.45 6.78 12.62
CA SER A 59 1.50 7.83 13.05
C SER A 59 0.86 7.71 14.43
N GLU A 60 1.37 6.86 15.33
CA GLU A 60 0.93 6.92 16.73
C GLU A 60 1.51 8.12 17.51
N ASN A 61 2.30 8.98 16.87
CA ASN A 61 2.80 10.22 17.47
C ASN A 61 2.48 11.45 16.61
N ASN A 62 1.24 11.68 16.20
CA ASN A 62 0.79 13.02 15.78
C ASN A 62 -0.72 13.19 15.99
N ASN A 63 -1.13 13.16 17.26
CA ASN A 63 -2.35 13.84 17.70
C ASN A 63 -2.17 15.35 17.48
N LYS A 64 -2.29 15.82 16.24
CA LYS A 64 -2.49 17.23 15.95
C LYS A 64 -3.52 17.33 14.84
N THR A 65 -4.77 17.50 15.30
CA THR A 65 -5.89 18.10 14.57
C THR A 65 -5.38 18.95 13.43
N ARG A 66 -5.53 18.46 12.19
CA ARG A 66 -5.37 19.27 10.99
C ARG A 66 -6.60 20.17 10.92
N ASN A 67 -6.68 21.15 11.80
CA ASN A 67 -7.64 22.23 11.67
C ASN A 67 -7.35 22.90 10.33
N ALA A 68 -8.34 22.87 9.43
CA ALA A 68 -8.29 23.56 8.15
C ALA A 68 -7.84 25.01 8.40
N ILE A 69 -6.69 25.40 7.85
CA ILE A 69 -6.13 26.74 8.06
C ILE A 69 -6.99 27.73 7.26
N PRO A 70 -7.65 28.71 7.89
CA PRO A 70 -8.38 29.74 7.17
C PRO A 70 -7.39 30.63 6.42
N LEU A 71 -7.70 30.94 5.16
CA LEU A 71 -7.01 32.00 4.43
C LEU A 71 -7.37 33.34 5.08
N THR A 72 -6.46 33.94 5.84
CA THR A 72 -6.52 35.39 6.10
C THR A 72 -5.13 36.04 6.03
N THR A 73 -5.16 37.22 5.44
CA THR A 73 -4.06 38.12 5.11
C THR A 73 -3.65 39.00 6.29
N ASN A 74 -2.36 39.35 6.30
CA ASN A 74 -1.74 40.59 6.81
C ASN A 74 -1.22 40.68 8.26
N LYS A 75 0.12 40.89 8.29
CA LYS A 75 0.94 41.83 9.07
C LYS A 75 1.18 41.64 10.59
N SER A 76 2.49 41.45 10.84
CA SER A 76 3.34 42.15 11.82
C SER A 76 3.38 41.65 13.26
N GLY A 77 4.59 41.30 13.72
CA GLY A 77 4.93 41.19 15.14
C GLY A 77 5.99 40.15 15.43
N ASN A 78 7.26 40.57 15.42
CA ASN A 78 8.45 39.78 15.76
C ASN A 78 8.34 39.07 17.12
N ASN A 79 8.66 37.77 17.16
CA ASN A 79 9.35 37.15 18.30
C ASN A 79 10.20 35.97 17.82
N LYS A 80 11.50 36.04 18.11
CA LYS A 80 12.56 35.17 17.61
C LYS A 80 12.43 33.75 18.18
N THR A 81 12.27 32.75 17.33
CA THR A 81 12.63 31.36 17.64
C THR A 81 13.14 30.63 16.40
N ASN A 82 14.38 30.13 16.50
CA ASN A 82 15.02 29.11 15.69
C ASN A 82 14.77 29.18 14.17
N TYR A 83 15.71 29.81 13.45
CA TYR A 83 15.86 29.64 12.01
C TYR A 83 16.19 28.17 11.70
N ARG A 84 15.16 27.32 11.64
CA ARG A 84 15.19 26.17 10.74
C ARG A 84 15.17 26.82 9.37
N THR A 85 16.36 26.99 8.78
CA THR A 85 16.51 27.56 7.44
C THR A 85 15.49 26.85 6.56
N LYS A 86 14.44 27.58 6.17
CA LYS A 86 13.45 27.10 5.22
C LYS A 86 14.30 26.77 4.01
N ARG A 87 14.53 25.48 3.78
CA ARG A 87 15.03 25.04 2.50
C ARG A 87 13.87 25.32 1.58
N ASP A 88 13.78 26.56 1.09
CA ASP A 88 13.18 26.89 -0.19
C ASP A 88 14.06 26.20 -1.23
N ARG A 89 14.02 24.86 -1.21
CA ARG A 89 14.19 24.13 -2.44
C ARG A 89 13.01 24.63 -3.27
N PRO A 90 13.25 25.23 -4.45
CA PRO A 90 12.18 25.30 -5.42
C PRO A 90 11.60 23.90 -5.45
N VAL A 91 10.31 23.74 -5.17
CA VAL A 91 9.61 22.53 -5.58
C VAL A 91 9.81 22.56 -7.08
N LYS A 92 10.83 21.84 -7.57
CA LYS A 92 10.99 21.59 -9.00
C LYS A 92 9.61 21.11 -9.38
N LYS A 93 8.94 21.86 -10.25
CA LYS A 93 7.69 21.44 -10.86
C LYS A 93 8.05 20.09 -11.45
N SER A 94 7.74 19.00 -10.74
CA SER A 94 8.03 17.68 -11.23
C SER A 94 7.26 17.61 -12.53
N ASN A 95 7.89 17.14 -13.60
CA ASN A 95 7.15 16.73 -14.78
C ASN A 95 6.25 15.59 -14.31
N PHE A 96 5.07 15.95 -13.79
CA PHE A 96 4.09 15.03 -13.26
C PHE A 96 3.62 14.25 -14.49
N ASN A 97 4.04 13.01 -14.57
CA ASN A 97 3.48 12.09 -15.54
C ASN A 97 2.15 11.62 -14.96
N PRO A 98 0.99 12.06 -15.49
CA PRO A 98 -0.31 11.62 -14.99
C PRO A 98 -0.56 10.14 -15.29
N TYR A 99 0.28 9.50 -16.13
CA TYR A 99 0.14 8.12 -16.57
C TYR A 99 1.04 7.15 -15.80
N VAL A 100 1.30 7.42 -14.52
CA VAL A 100 1.96 6.44 -13.67
C VAL A 100 0.96 5.36 -13.27
N PRO A 101 1.24 4.07 -13.53
CA PRO A 101 0.28 2.98 -13.25
C PRO A 101 0.35 2.57 -11.78
N TYR A 102 0.37 3.52 -10.85
CA TYR A 102 0.34 3.27 -9.42
C TYR A 102 -0.33 4.42 -8.67
N GLY A 103 -0.94 4.11 -7.53
CA GLY A 103 -1.71 5.06 -6.75
C GLY A 103 -2.04 4.56 -5.35
N LYS A 104 -2.81 5.35 -4.62
CA LYS A 104 -3.39 4.92 -3.35
C LYS A 104 -4.51 3.93 -3.62
N LEU A 105 -4.58 2.92 -2.78
CA LEU A 105 -5.65 1.94 -2.74
C LEU A 105 -6.40 2.12 -1.41
N PHE A 106 -7.65 2.57 -1.46
CA PHE A 106 -8.50 2.73 -0.29
C PHE A 106 -9.37 1.49 -0.12
N PHE A 107 -9.56 1.05 1.13
CA PHE A 107 -10.38 -0.11 1.43
C PHE A 107 -10.94 -0.07 2.85
N HIS A 108 -12.11 -0.68 3.02
CA HIS A 108 -12.71 -0.92 4.32
C HIS A 108 -12.30 -2.31 4.82
N ASN A 109 -11.64 -2.37 5.98
CA ASN A 109 -11.31 -3.62 6.63
C ASN A 109 -12.54 -4.15 7.38
N THR A 110 -13.08 -5.29 6.94
CA THR A 110 -14.27 -5.90 7.54
C THR A 110 -13.99 -6.55 8.90
N GLY A 111 -12.71 -6.83 9.22
CA GLY A 111 -12.33 -7.44 10.49
C GLY A 111 -12.39 -6.46 11.68
N ASP A 112 -12.03 -5.19 11.48
CA ASP A 112 -12.04 -4.15 12.53
C ASP A 112 -12.98 -2.97 12.25
N GLY A 113 -13.63 -2.95 11.09
CA GLY A 113 -14.59 -1.92 10.67
C GLY A 113 -13.97 -0.56 10.36
N LYS A 114 -12.65 -0.49 10.11
CA LYS A 114 -11.95 0.77 9.84
C LYS A 114 -11.59 0.94 8.37
N ASP A 115 -11.40 2.19 8.00
CA ASP A 115 -11.02 2.62 6.66
C ASP A 115 -9.49 2.79 6.59
N TYR A 116 -8.86 2.12 5.63
CA TYR A 116 -7.43 2.10 5.44
C TYR A 116 -7.03 2.51 4.03
N PHE A 117 -5.76 2.83 3.85
CA PHE A 117 -5.15 2.89 2.54
C PHE A 117 -3.79 2.18 2.47
N CYS A 118 -3.52 1.65 1.28
CA CYS A 118 -2.26 1.11 0.83
C CYS A 118 -1.82 1.79 -0.48
N THR A 119 -0.80 1.24 -1.11
CA THR A 119 -0.45 1.53 -2.51
C THR A 119 -0.81 0.33 -3.38
N ALA A 120 -1.29 0.57 -4.59
CA ALA A 120 -1.42 -0.45 -5.62
C ALA A 120 -0.80 0.04 -6.93
N SER A 121 -0.41 -0.89 -7.79
CA SER A 121 -0.09 -0.63 -9.19
C SER A 121 -1.07 -1.32 -10.10
N VAL A 122 -1.36 -0.74 -11.26
CA VAL A 122 -2.17 -1.37 -12.31
C VAL A 122 -1.22 -2.10 -13.26
N ILE A 123 -1.48 -3.37 -13.54
CA ILE A 123 -0.72 -4.13 -14.54
C ILE A 123 -1.44 -4.11 -15.88
N ARG A 124 -0.64 -4.11 -16.95
CA ARG A 124 -1.16 -4.09 -18.31
C ARG A 124 -1.90 -5.40 -18.61
N THR A 125 -3.21 -5.28 -18.78
CA THR A 125 -4.16 -6.34 -19.12
C THR A 125 -5.08 -5.81 -20.21
N GLU A 126 -5.77 -6.69 -20.95
CA GLU A 126 -6.62 -6.29 -22.08
C GLU A 126 -7.73 -5.30 -21.66
N ASN A 127 -8.29 -5.49 -20.47
CA ASN A 127 -9.33 -4.64 -19.88
C ASN A 127 -8.78 -3.58 -18.90
N GLY A 128 -7.48 -3.57 -18.61
CA GLY A 128 -6.82 -2.59 -17.75
C GLY A 128 -7.30 -2.57 -16.29
N ASN A 129 -7.95 -3.63 -15.80
CA ASN A 129 -8.65 -3.63 -14.51
C ASN A 129 -7.99 -4.49 -13.42
N ILE A 130 -6.76 -4.95 -13.64
CA ILE A 130 -6.03 -5.76 -12.67
C ILE A 130 -4.97 -4.91 -11.95
N GLY A 131 -5.06 -4.87 -10.62
CA GLY A 131 -4.09 -4.24 -9.74
C GLY A 131 -3.23 -5.24 -8.98
N LEU A 132 -2.01 -4.82 -8.60
CA LEU A 132 -1.10 -5.51 -7.68
C LEU A 132 -0.93 -4.69 -6.40
N THR A 133 -1.02 -5.35 -5.26
CA THR A 133 -0.79 -4.77 -3.94
C THR A 133 -0.30 -5.84 -2.95
N GLY A 134 -0.01 -5.47 -1.71
CA GLY A 134 0.30 -6.42 -0.66
C GLY A 134 -0.92 -7.25 -0.26
N ALA A 135 -0.74 -8.55 0.01
CA ALA A 135 -1.85 -9.41 0.44
C ALA A 135 -2.57 -8.86 1.69
N HIS A 136 -1.81 -8.29 2.64
CA HIS A 136 -2.36 -7.68 3.86
C HIS A 136 -3.26 -6.44 3.61
N CYS A 137 -3.23 -5.86 2.40
CA CYS A 137 -4.10 -4.73 2.02
C CYS A 137 -5.49 -5.18 1.55
N ILE A 138 -5.65 -6.46 1.21
CA ILE A 138 -6.92 -7.03 0.72
C ILE A 138 -7.46 -8.14 1.62
N TYR A 139 -6.61 -8.73 2.44
CA TYR A 139 -6.90 -9.91 3.24
C TYR A 139 -6.19 -9.81 4.59
N ASP A 140 -6.96 -9.76 5.68
CA ASP A 140 -6.42 -9.60 7.02
C ASP A 140 -5.92 -10.93 7.63
N GLN A 141 -5.24 -10.83 8.77
CA GLN A 141 -4.72 -12.00 9.51
C GLN A 141 -5.81 -12.92 10.09
N ASN A 142 -7.06 -12.45 10.15
CA ASN A 142 -8.22 -13.17 10.65
C ASN A 142 -9.03 -13.79 9.50
N ASN A 143 -8.47 -13.84 8.29
CA ASN A 143 -9.09 -14.37 7.08
C ASN A 143 -10.30 -13.58 6.57
N ASN A 144 -10.40 -12.30 6.93
CA ASN A 144 -11.43 -11.41 6.40
C ASN A 144 -10.92 -10.69 5.17
N TRP A 145 -11.80 -10.61 4.17
CA TRP A 145 -11.54 -9.80 3.00
C TRP A 145 -11.95 -8.36 3.22
N SER A 146 -11.15 -7.43 2.73
CA SER A 146 -11.53 -6.03 2.61
C SER A 146 -12.73 -5.86 1.67
N SER A 147 -13.40 -4.72 1.79
CA SER A 147 -14.55 -4.31 0.98
C SER A 147 -14.41 -2.84 0.58
N ASN A 148 -15.33 -2.34 -0.25
CA ASN A 148 -15.33 -0.97 -0.76
C ASN A 148 -13.94 -0.56 -1.26
N MET A 149 -13.40 -1.26 -2.25
CA MET A 149 -12.04 -1.01 -2.73
C MET A 149 -12.05 0.00 -3.89
N VAL A 150 -11.21 1.03 -3.82
CA VAL A 150 -11.03 2.06 -4.87
C VAL A 150 -9.58 2.54 -4.98
#